data_AF-A0A0P9CUH2-F1
#
_entry.id   AF-A0A0P9CUH2-F1
#
_cell.length_a   1.000
_cell.length_b   1.000
_cell.length_c   1.000
_cell.angle_alpha   90.00
_cell.angle_beta   90.00
_cell.angle_gamma   90.00
#
_symmetry.space_group_name_H-M   'P 1'
#
loop_
_entity.id
_entity.type
_entity.pdbx_description
1 polymer ?
#
loop_
_entity_poly.entity_id
_entity_poly.type
_entity_poly.pdbx_seq_one_letter_code
_entity_poly.pdbx_strand_id
1 'polypeptide(L)' 'ELDADGRVRRSVLPFPMRWLYRFGLEHLLARAGFALEAVYGSYELDEYDSTSDLLLAVARKH' A
#
# COMPACT_ATOMS: atom_id res chain seq x y z
N GLU A 1 -16.10 14.02 -12.46
CA GLU A 1 -15.84 15.47 -12.56
C GLU A 1 -17.02 16.10 -13.33
N LEU A 2 -17.52 17.25 -12.89
CA LEU A 2 -18.54 18.00 -13.62
C LEU A 2 -17.80 18.94 -14.59
N ASP A 3 -18.12 18.89 -15.87
CA ASP A 3 -17.58 19.87 -16.82
C ASP A 3 -18.28 21.23 -16.67
N ALA A 4 -17.77 22.24 -17.35
CA ALA A 4 -18.29 23.61 -17.31
C ALA A 4 -19.75 23.72 -17.80
N ASP A 5 -20.25 22.71 -18.52
CA ASP A 5 -21.62 22.63 -19.02
C ASP A 5 -22.54 21.83 -18.08
N GLY A 6 -22.07 21.49 -16.87
CA GLY A 6 -22.83 20.76 -15.87
C GLY A 6 -23.00 19.28 -16.18
N ARG A 7 -22.23 18.71 -17.11
CA ARG A 7 -22.30 17.29 -17.46
C ARG A 7 -21.34 16.49 -16.58
N VAL A 8 -21.84 15.37 -16.07
CA VAL A 8 -21.03 14.43 -15.29
C VAL A 8 -20.20 13.59 -16.24
N ARG A 9 -18.87 13.74 -16.17
CA ARG A 9 -17.94 12.87 -16.88
C ARG A 9 -17.51 11.72 -15.97
N ARG A 10 -17.86 10.49 -16.38
CA ARG A 10 -17.41 9.24 -15.74
C ARG A 10 -16.03 8.87 -16.29
N SER A 11 -15.00 9.04 -15.49
CA SER A 11 -13.66 8.54 -15.79
C SER A 11 -13.47 7.20 -15.06
N VAL A 12 -13.22 6.13 -15.83
CA VAL A 12 -12.83 4.82 -15.27
C VAL A 12 -11.34 4.65 -15.52
N LEU A 13 -10.57 4.44 -14.45
CA LEU A 13 -9.15 4.10 -14.55
C LEU A 13 -8.98 2.62 -14.18
N PRO A 14 -8.96 1.70 -15.15
CA PRO A 14 -8.72 0.29 -14.87
C PRO A 14 -7.23 0.09 -14.55
N PHE A 15 -6.92 -0.39 -13.35
CA PHE A 15 -5.58 -0.88 -13.01
C PHE A 15 -5.68 -2.18 -12.20
N PRO A 16 -4.77 -3.14 -12.43
CA PRO A 16 -4.77 -4.39 -11.71
C PRO A 16 -4.31 -4.17 -10.28
N MET A 17 -5.21 -4.39 -9.33
CA MET A 17 -4.87 -4.41 -7.90
C MET A 17 -4.37 -5.79 -7.50
N ARG A 18 -3.33 -5.83 -6.67
CA ARG A 18 -2.79 -7.07 -6.09
C ARG A 18 -2.72 -6.92 -4.59
N TRP A 19 -3.10 -7.98 -3.90
CA TRP A 19 -3.00 -8.06 -2.44
C TRP A 19 -1.65 -8.66 -2.07
N LEU A 20 -1.00 -8.03 -1.09
CA LEU A 20 0.23 -8.53 -0.47
C LEU A 20 0.00 -8.66 1.03
N TYR A 21 0.45 -9.76 1.60
CA TYR A 21 0.48 -9.98 3.03
C TYR A 21 1.88 -9.71 3.57
N ARG A 22 2.00 -9.43 4.88
CA ARG A 22 3.25 -9.08 5.56
C ARG A 22 4.45 -9.94 5.16
N PHE A 23 4.36 -11.26 5.35
CA PHE A 23 5.47 -12.16 5.07
C PHE A 23 5.79 -12.22 3.56
N GLY A 24 4.78 -12.11 2.70
CA GLY A 24 4.99 -12.03 1.26
C GLY A 24 5.74 -10.76 0.85
N LEU A 25 5.36 -9.62 1.42
CA LEU A 25 6.07 -8.36 1.20
C LEU A 25 7.51 -8.43 1.69
N GLU A 26 7.75 -8.97 2.89
CA GLU A 26 9.08 -9.12 3.47
C GLU A 26 10.01 -9.96 2.55
N HIS A 27 9.50 -11.07 2.03
CA HIS A 27 10.26 -11.88 1.07
C HIS A 27 10.55 -11.14 -0.25
N LEU A 28 9.62 -10.32 -0.74
CA LEU A 28 9.82 -9.52 -1.95
C LEU A 28 10.87 -8.42 -1.72
N LEU A 29 10.81 -7.75 -0.58
CA LEU A 29 11.78 -6.72 -0.17
C LEU A 29 13.18 -7.30 -0.07
N ALA A 30 13.33 -8.45 0.60
CA ALA A 30 14.63 -9.13 0.71
C ALA A 30 15.22 -9.48 -0.67
N ARG A 31 14.40 -10.01 -1.59
CA ARG A 31 14.82 -10.33 -2.97
C ARG A 31 15.18 -9.09 -3.78
N ALA A 32 14.59 -7.94 -3.46
CA ALA A 32 14.89 -6.66 -4.08
C ALA A 32 16.10 -5.95 -3.45
N GLY A 33 16.76 -6.54 -2.44
CA GLY A 33 17.93 -5.96 -1.77
C GLY A 33 17.57 -4.91 -0.71
N PHE A 34 16.38 -4.99 -0.14
CA PHE A 34 15.94 -4.16 0.98
C PHE A 34 15.88 -4.96 2.27
N ALA A 35 16.27 -4.33 3.37
CA ALA A 35 16.02 -4.82 4.72
C ALA A 35 14.75 -4.15 5.26
N LEU A 36 13.80 -4.95 5.76
CA LEU A 36 12.61 -4.46 6.44
C LEU A 36 13.00 -3.92 7.82
N GLU A 37 12.62 -2.69 8.13
CA GLU A 37 12.96 -2.02 9.39
C GLU A 37 11.76 -1.93 10.33
N ALA A 38 10.57 -1.63 9.79
CA ALA A 38 9.34 -1.53 10.57
C ALA A 38 8.09 -1.85 9.74
N VAL A 39 7.03 -2.28 10.42
CA VAL A 39 5.69 -2.49 9.86
C VAL A 39 4.65 -1.88 10.79
N TYR A 40 3.77 -1.06 10.25
CA TYR A 40 2.72 -0.36 10.98
C TYR A 40 1.34 -0.64 10.40
N GLY A 41 0.34 -0.63 11.29
CA GLY A 41 -1.08 -0.84 10.97
C GLY A 41 -1.83 0.45 10.65
N SER A 42 -1.23 1.61 10.94
CA SER A 42 -1.82 2.94 10.76
C SER A 42 -0.75 3.97 10.38
N TYR A 43 -1.19 5.17 9.98
CA TYR A 43 -0.29 6.30 9.77
C TYR A 43 0.22 6.94 11.06
N GLU A 44 -0.39 6.62 12.21
CA GLU A 44 0.07 7.04 13.54
C GLU A 44 1.19 6.13 14.09
N LEU A 45 1.69 5.21 13.25
CA LEU A 45 2.73 4.24 13.58
C LEU A 45 2.31 3.22 14.65
N ASP A 46 1.01 2.91 14.71
CA ASP A 46 0.52 1.79 15.53
C ASP A 46 1.07 0.46 15.02
N GLU A 47 1.23 -0.51 15.93
CA GLU A 47 1.69 -1.85 15.59
C GLU A 47 0.75 -2.51 14.55
N TYR A 48 1.33 -3.21 13.59
CA TYR A 48 0.56 -3.97 12.62
C TYR A 48 0.07 -5.30 13.22
N ASP A 49 -1.24 -5.52 13.17
CA ASP A 49 -1.89 -6.76 13.60
C ASP A 49 -2.97 -7.25 12.62
N SER A 50 -3.67 -8.33 12.99
CA SER A 50 -4.72 -8.93 12.15
C SER A 50 -5.98 -8.06 12.00
N THR A 51 -6.12 -7.02 12.81
CA THR A 51 -7.24 -6.07 12.78
C THR A 51 -6.90 -4.79 12.00
N SER A 52 -5.64 -4.64 11.58
CA SER A 52 -5.18 -3.48 10.84
C SER A 52 -5.70 -3.48 9.40
N ASP A 53 -6.34 -2.37 9.01
CA ASP A 53 -6.85 -2.16 7.63
C ASP A 53 -5.74 -1.84 6.62
N LEU A 54 -4.56 -1.44 7.11
CA LEU A 54 -3.40 -1.03 6.33
C LEU A 54 -2.17 -1.82 6.73
N LEU A 55 -1.32 -2.11 5.75
CA LEU A 55 0.05 -2.54 5.97
C LEU A 55 1.00 -1.48 5.44
N LEU A 56 1.69 -0.78 6.35
CA LEU A 56 2.68 0.23 6.04
C LEU A 56 4.07 -0.29 6.39
N ALA A 57 4.91 -0.54 5.38
CA ALA A 57 6.26 -1.07 5.59
C ALA A 57 7.33 -0.01 5.33
N VAL A 58 8.29 0.10 6.26
CA VAL A 58 9.50 0.90 6.11
C VAL A 58 10.66 -0.04 5.85
N ALA A 59 11.37 0.17 4.74
CA ALA A 59 12.49 -0.66 4.35
C ALA A 59 13.64 0.20 3.84
N ARG A 60 14.86 -0.21 4.16
CA ARG A 60 16.08 0.47 3.74
C ARG A 60 16.81 -0.38 2.71
N LYS A 61 17.28 0.26 1.63
CA LYS A 61 18.12 -0.38 0.63
C LYS A 61 19.52 -0.59 1.21
N HIS A 62 20.08 -1.77 0.97
CA HIS A 62 21.50 -2.01 1.21
C HIS A 62 22.38 -1.14 0.32
#